data_AF-A0A7V4LSA4-F1
#
_entry.id   AF-A0A7V4LSA4-F1
#
_cell.length_a   1.000
_cell.length_b   1.000
_cell.length_c   1.000
_cell.angle_alpha   90.00
_cell.angle_beta   90.00
_cell.angle_gamma   90.00
#
_symmetry.space_group_name_H-M   'P 1'
#
loop_
_entity.id
_entity.type
_entity.pdbx_description
1 polymer ?
#
loop_
_entity_poly.entity_id
_entity_poly.type
_entity_poly.pdbx_seq_one_letter_code
_entity_poly.pdbx_strand_id
1 'polypeptide(L)'
;MPYRGGAYAGLSAIHGVDYLSNNGTDSPVYRDGAVLEAGTAAPMANDMGGQFAITRMGEWELTTNYKIGWIDGGDWGNYTRTFPSPAKKYWVFAAQSYDGFGANQLNSNLGLVTAGVGTANQTVQALGRFNSVGTGGWSRNNIVALTDDAGAIKTVELGGKLTIRWNYSSGDVDWLAFVPAEEAPAAPGAAKIARSGNNVVISEDPPAGATVQSAPSVNGPWTDVGPAPQTIAITGQERYFRLKR
;
A
#
# COMPACT_ATOMS: atom_id res chain seq x y z
N MET A 1 -12.21 -3.90 3.88
CA MET A 1 -11.78 -5.32 4.00
C MET A 1 -10.35 -5.41 3.48
N PRO A 2 -9.37 -5.86 4.28
CA PRO A 2 -8.00 -6.04 3.79
C PRO A 2 -7.94 -7.15 2.72
N TYR A 3 -7.07 -6.98 1.72
CA TYR A 3 -6.88 -7.94 0.63
C TYR A 3 -6.01 -9.11 1.11
N ARG A 4 -6.61 -10.26 1.46
CA ARG A 4 -5.87 -11.43 1.99
C ARG A 4 -5.13 -12.28 0.94
N GLY A 5 -5.06 -11.80 -0.30
CA GLY A 5 -4.48 -12.53 -1.43
C GLY A 5 -5.55 -13.25 -2.25
N GLY A 6 -5.20 -13.67 -3.47
CA GLY A 6 -6.00 -14.61 -4.26
C GLY A 6 -7.31 -14.08 -4.86
N ALA A 7 -7.58 -12.77 -4.84
CA ALA A 7 -8.87 -12.21 -5.31
C ALA A 7 -9.20 -12.50 -6.78
N TYR A 8 -8.23 -12.98 -7.55
CA TYR A 8 -8.43 -13.39 -8.95
C TYR A 8 -8.17 -14.88 -9.19
N ALA A 9 -8.04 -15.69 -8.13
CA ALA A 9 -7.92 -17.14 -8.28
C ALA A 9 -9.12 -17.70 -9.06
N GLY A 10 -8.86 -18.54 -10.06
CA GLY A 10 -9.89 -19.13 -10.92
C GLY A 10 -10.53 -18.19 -11.93
N LEU A 11 -10.06 -16.94 -12.07
CA LEU A 11 -10.52 -16.02 -13.11
C LEU A 11 -9.50 -15.96 -14.25
N SER A 12 -9.95 -16.12 -15.50
CA SER A 12 -9.09 -15.96 -16.69
C SER A 12 -8.59 -14.52 -16.86
N ALA A 13 -7.53 -14.33 -17.66
CA ALA A 13 -6.98 -13.03 -18.05
C ALA A 13 -6.71 -13.02 -19.57
N ILE A 14 -6.84 -11.86 -20.20
CA ILE A 14 -6.69 -11.71 -21.65
C ILE A 14 -5.29 -11.18 -21.98
N HIS A 15 -4.53 -11.93 -22.77
CA HIS A 15 -3.20 -11.49 -23.26
C HIS A 15 -3.34 -10.25 -24.16
N GLY A 16 -2.41 -9.31 -24.03
CA GLY A 16 -2.45 -8.02 -24.72
C GLY A 16 -3.47 -7.01 -24.17
N VAL A 17 -4.32 -7.42 -23.22
CA VAL A 17 -5.34 -6.55 -22.59
C VAL A 17 -5.14 -6.41 -21.08
N ASP A 18 -5.11 -7.53 -20.37
CA ASP A 18 -4.94 -7.58 -18.90
C ASP A 18 -3.47 -7.70 -18.52
N TYR A 19 -2.68 -8.39 -19.34
CA TYR A 19 -1.24 -8.55 -19.18
C TYR A 19 -0.58 -8.79 -20.54
N LEU A 20 0.74 -8.63 -20.60
CA LEU A 20 1.58 -9.12 -21.68
C LEU A 20 2.73 -9.89 -21.06
N SER A 21 2.95 -11.11 -21.56
CA SER A 21 4.16 -11.90 -21.34
C SER A 21 4.76 -12.19 -22.71
N ASN A 22 6.04 -11.90 -22.86
CA ASN A 22 6.85 -12.27 -24.02
C ASN A 22 7.53 -13.63 -23.82
N ASN A 23 7.57 -14.11 -22.56
CA ASN A 23 8.02 -15.45 -22.22
C ASN A 23 6.87 -16.46 -22.24
N GLY A 24 7.22 -17.73 -22.46
CA GLY A 24 6.32 -18.86 -22.72
C GLY A 24 5.35 -19.17 -21.58
N THR A 25 5.36 -20.41 -21.08
CA THR A 25 4.37 -20.90 -20.10
C THR A 25 4.98 -21.19 -18.74
N ASP A 26 6.00 -20.42 -18.34
CA ASP A 26 6.67 -20.63 -17.06
C ASP A 26 5.73 -20.27 -15.90
N SER A 27 5.65 -21.15 -14.91
CA SER A 27 4.93 -20.94 -13.64
C SER A 27 3.52 -20.31 -13.77
N PRO A 28 2.54 -20.91 -14.46
CA PRO A 28 1.19 -20.36 -14.58
C PRO A 28 0.33 -20.60 -13.31
N VAL A 29 0.92 -20.57 -12.11
CA VAL A 29 0.30 -21.16 -10.89
C VAL A 29 -0.92 -20.36 -10.38
N TYR A 30 -1.09 -19.12 -10.84
CA TYR A 30 -2.20 -18.24 -10.44
C TYR A 30 -3.09 -17.92 -11.64
N ARG A 31 -4.41 -17.86 -11.43
CA ARG A 31 -5.45 -17.62 -12.46
C ARG A 31 -5.68 -18.80 -13.42
N ASP A 32 -6.03 -19.94 -12.83
CA ASP A 32 -6.50 -21.17 -13.49
C ASP A 32 -5.43 -21.98 -14.26
N GLY A 33 -4.13 -21.68 -14.10
CA GLY A 33 -3.11 -22.54 -14.72
C GLY A 33 -3.06 -22.44 -16.25
N ALA A 34 -3.94 -21.64 -16.85
CA ALA A 34 -4.21 -21.73 -18.27
C ALA A 34 -3.02 -21.20 -19.06
N VAL A 35 -2.58 -21.99 -20.04
CA VAL A 35 -1.90 -21.44 -21.21
C VAL A 35 -2.90 -20.48 -21.83
N LEU A 36 -2.63 -19.19 -21.72
CA LEU A 36 -3.51 -18.16 -22.25
C LEU A 36 -3.26 -18.05 -23.76
N GLU A 37 -4.13 -17.31 -24.45
CA GLU A 37 -4.07 -17.16 -25.91
C GLU A 37 -2.65 -16.77 -26.37
N ALA A 38 -2.27 -17.28 -27.55
CA ALA A 38 -0.93 -17.19 -28.13
C ALA A 38 0.19 -18.02 -27.45
N GLY A 39 -0.13 -18.94 -26.54
CA GLY A 39 0.85 -19.88 -25.99
C GLY A 39 1.74 -19.30 -24.89
N THR A 40 1.29 -18.23 -24.25
CA THR A 40 1.98 -17.58 -23.14
C THR A 40 1.12 -17.63 -21.87
N ALA A 41 1.72 -17.50 -20.71
CA ALA A 41 1.02 -17.32 -19.44
C ALA A 41 1.60 -16.15 -18.67
N ALA A 42 0.85 -15.59 -17.72
CA ALA A 42 1.45 -14.67 -16.76
C ALA A 42 2.34 -15.50 -15.82
N PRO A 43 3.67 -15.25 -15.75
CA PRO A 43 4.61 -16.13 -15.04
C PRO A 43 4.56 -15.91 -13.53
N MET A 44 3.49 -16.42 -12.92
CA MET A 44 3.13 -16.18 -11.53
C MET A 44 3.39 -17.40 -10.63
N ALA A 45 4.41 -17.30 -9.79
CA ALA A 45 4.76 -18.35 -8.84
C ALA A 45 4.26 -18.00 -7.42
N ASN A 46 3.94 -19.04 -6.63
CA ASN A 46 3.67 -18.88 -5.22
C ASN A 46 4.93 -18.30 -4.53
N ASP A 47 4.74 -17.32 -3.65
CA ASP A 47 5.84 -16.67 -2.93
C ASP A 47 5.64 -16.64 -1.42
N MET A 48 4.91 -17.59 -0.84
CA MET A 48 4.56 -17.58 0.59
C MET A 48 5.76 -17.61 1.55
N GLY A 49 6.92 -18.09 1.11
CA GLY A 49 8.17 -18.09 1.89
C GLY A 49 9.08 -16.88 1.65
N GLY A 50 8.67 -15.94 0.79
CA GLY A 50 9.46 -14.79 0.42
C GLY A 50 9.57 -13.74 1.54
N GLN A 51 10.63 -12.95 1.50
CA GLN A 51 10.80 -11.78 2.34
C GLN A 51 9.68 -10.77 2.03
N PHE A 52 8.99 -10.31 3.07
CA PHE A 52 7.79 -9.45 2.98
C PHE A 52 6.59 -10.06 2.21
N ALA A 53 6.56 -11.38 2.05
CA ALA A 53 5.46 -12.05 1.35
C ALA A 53 4.16 -12.11 2.15
N ILE A 54 4.25 -12.39 3.46
CA ILE A 54 3.09 -12.53 4.38
C ILE A 54 2.80 -11.21 5.09
N THR A 55 3.83 -10.62 5.68
CA THR A 55 3.76 -9.36 6.43
C THR A 55 4.12 -8.20 5.51
N ARG A 56 3.09 -7.45 5.10
CA ARG A 56 3.23 -6.24 4.27
C ARG A 56 2.99 -4.98 5.09
N MET A 57 3.14 -3.82 4.46
CA MET A 57 2.74 -2.55 5.06
C MET A 57 1.23 -2.55 5.38
N GLY A 58 0.88 -2.71 6.67
CA GLY A 58 -0.48 -2.77 7.18
C GLY A 58 -0.61 -3.69 8.41
N GLU A 59 -1.71 -3.56 9.17
CA GLU A 59 -1.97 -4.35 10.40
C GLU A 59 -2.59 -5.74 10.13
N TRP A 60 -2.26 -6.37 8.99
CA TRP A 60 -2.88 -7.63 8.59
C TRP A 60 -1.94 -8.51 7.78
N GLU A 61 -2.17 -9.82 7.86
CA GLU A 61 -1.36 -10.84 7.19
C GLU A 61 -2.06 -11.39 5.95
N LEU A 62 -1.26 -11.72 4.93
CA LEU A 62 -1.73 -12.45 3.76
C LEU A 62 -1.82 -13.94 4.04
N THR A 63 -2.85 -14.58 3.49
CA THR A 63 -3.01 -16.04 3.52
C THR A 63 -2.51 -16.71 2.24
N THR A 64 -2.28 -15.93 1.18
CA THR A 64 -1.68 -16.40 -0.07
C THR A 64 -0.89 -15.27 -0.72
N ASN A 65 0.25 -15.62 -1.34
CA ASN A 65 1.06 -14.68 -2.11
C ASN A 65 1.53 -15.29 -3.43
N TYR A 66 1.54 -14.46 -4.47
CA TYR A 66 2.09 -14.78 -5.77
C TYR A 66 2.92 -13.62 -6.27
N LYS A 67 4.14 -13.92 -6.70
CA LYS A 67 5.03 -13.00 -7.42
C LYS A 67 4.95 -13.27 -8.92
N ILE A 68 5.34 -12.30 -9.72
CA ILE A 68 5.64 -12.47 -11.15
C ILE A 68 7.17 -12.56 -11.28
N GLY A 69 7.65 -13.61 -11.93
CA GLY A 69 9.08 -13.81 -12.24
C GLY A 69 9.28 -14.20 -13.70
N TRP A 70 10.48 -14.66 -14.09
CA TRP A 70 10.80 -15.00 -15.50
C TRP A 70 10.39 -13.88 -16.47
N ILE A 71 10.59 -12.64 -16.03
CA ILE A 71 10.19 -11.44 -16.75
C ILE A 71 11.13 -11.22 -17.94
N ASP A 72 10.51 -10.94 -19.09
CA ASP A 72 11.20 -10.43 -20.26
C ASP A 72 10.95 -8.94 -20.47
N GLY A 73 11.87 -8.30 -21.18
CA GLY A 73 11.74 -6.89 -21.53
C GLY A 73 10.44 -6.63 -22.29
N GLY A 74 9.59 -5.76 -21.75
CA GLY A 74 8.31 -5.39 -22.35
C GLY A 74 7.09 -6.06 -21.72
N ASP A 75 7.27 -6.98 -20.77
CA ASP A 75 6.16 -7.58 -20.03
C ASP A 75 5.43 -6.53 -19.18
N TRP A 76 4.13 -6.70 -18.99
CA TRP A 76 3.34 -5.81 -18.13
C TRP A 76 2.08 -6.47 -17.59
N GLY A 77 1.55 -5.91 -16.50
CA GLY A 77 0.25 -6.27 -15.94
C GLY A 77 -0.59 -5.04 -15.61
N ASN A 78 -1.90 -5.14 -15.85
CA ASN A 78 -2.88 -4.12 -15.52
C ASN A 78 -3.63 -4.47 -14.22
N TYR A 79 -3.73 -3.47 -13.34
CA TYR A 79 -4.33 -3.58 -12.02
C TYR A 79 -5.39 -2.50 -11.83
N THR A 80 -6.66 -2.86 -12.02
CA THR A 80 -7.79 -1.95 -11.78
C THR A 80 -8.14 -1.94 -10.29
N ARG A 81 -8.08 -0.77 -9.66
CA ARG A 81 -8.37 -0.55 -8.24
C ARG A 81 -9.17 0.73 -8.04
N THR A 82 -9.89 0.81 -6.93
CA THR A 82 -10.58 2.03 -6.51
C THR A 82 -9.77 2.69 -5.41
N PHE A 83 -9.24 3.88 -5.69
CA PHE A 83 -8.59 4.76 -4.73
C PHE A 83 -9.63 5.67 -4.04
N PRO A 84 -9.38 6.12 -2.80
CA PRO A 84 -10.19 7.13 -2.13
C PRO A 84 -10.51 8.35 -3.01
N SER A 85 -11.68 8.94 -2.78
CA SER A 85 -12.10 10.20 -3.40
C SER A 85 -12.38 11.24 -2.29
N PRO A 86 -11.95 12.51 -2.42
CA PRO A 86 -11.20 13.09 -3.55
C PRO A 86 -9.80 12.48 -3.69
N ALA A 87 -9.14 12.75 -4.82
CA ALA A 87 -7.80 12.24 -5.09
C ALA A 87 -6.81 12.67 -4.00
N LYS A 88 -5.88 11.77 -3.68
CA LYS A 88 -4.85 11.98 -2.66
C LYS A 88 -3.48 11.72 -3.26
N LYS A 89 -2.44 12.31 -2.66
CA LYS A 89 -1.05 11.97 -2.97
C LYS A 89 -0.67 10.66 -2.29
N TYR A 90 0.12 9.84 -2.98
CA TYR A 90 0.63 8.56 -2.49
C TYR A 90 2.12 8.45 -2.75
N TRP A 91 2.87 8.02 -1.73
CA TRP A 91 4.15 7.36 -1.95
C TRP A 91 3.89 5.95 -2.48
N VAL A 92 4.66 5.53 -3.47
CA VAL A 92 4.50 4.21 -4.07
C VAL A 92 5.78 3.42 -3.90
N PHE A 93 5.63 2.18 -3.43
CA PHE A 93 6.73 1.25 -3.24
C PHE A 93 6.43 -0.07 -3.94
N ALA A 94 7.47 -0.72 -4.44
CA ALA A 94 7.42 -2.04 -5.04
C ALA A 94 8.31 -3.01 -4.28
N ALA A 95 7.78 -4.18 -3.94
CA ALA A 95 8.60 -5.31 -3.51
C ALA A 95 9.15 -6.05 -4.73
N GLN A 96 10.48 -6.12 -4.84
CA GLN A 96 11.18 -6.73 -5.97
C GLN A 96 12.40 -7.52 -5.49
N SER A 97 12.75 -8.59 -6.18
CA SER A 97 13.95 -9.38 -5.88
C SER A 97 14.77 -9.74 -7.13
N TYR A 98 16.06 -10.00 -6.92
CA TYR A 98 16.98 -10.43 -7.95
C TYR A 98 18.13 -11.24 -7.32
N ASP A 99 18.62 -12.28 -7.99
CA ASP A 99 19.65 -13.17 -7.43
C ASP A 99 21.03 -12.54 -7.23
N GLY A 100 21.40 -11.59 -8.10
CA GLY A 100 22.63 -10.79 -7.99
C GLY A 100 22.53 -9.55 -7.10
N PHE A 101 23.63 -8.78 -7.05
CA PHE A 101 23.77 -7.50 -6.32
C PHE A 101 24.18 -6.32 -7.22
N GLY A 102 24.09 -6.50 -8.53
CA GLY A 102 24.46 -5.48 -9.51
C GLY A 102 23.49 -4.30 -9.54
N ALA A 103 23.95 -3.16 -10.02
CA ALA A 103 23.11 -1.99 -10.22
C ALA A 103 22.01 -2.25 -11.26
N ASN A 104 20.86 -1.58 -11.08
CA ASN A 104 19.71 -1.60 -11.99
C ASN A 104 19.08 -2.99 -12.23
N GLN A 105 19.26 -3.93 -11.30
CA GLN A 105 18.70 -5.29 -11.41
C GLN A 105 17.27 -5.38 -10.89
N LEU A 106 16.84 -4.46 -10.02
CA LEU A 106 15.43 -4.28 -9.69
C LEU A 106 14.92 -3.15 -10.56
N ASN A 107 14.28 -3.46 -11.68
CA ASN A 107 13.92 -2.45 -12.66
C ASN A 107 12.51 -2.64 -13.22
N SER A 108 11.66 -1.65 -13.01
CA SER A 108 10.32 -1.63 -13.54
C SER A 108 9.74 -0.22 -13.57
N ASN A 109 8.67 -0.01 -14.33
CA ASN A 109 8.03 1.31 -14.50
C ASN A 109 6.54 1.24 -14.19
N LEU A 110 6.02 2.32 -13.59
CA LEU A 110 4.61 2.45 -13.27
C LEU A 110 3.93 3.44 -14.22
N GLY A 111 2.74 3.08 -14.69
CA GLY A 111 1.92 3.91 -15.55
C GLY A 111 0.45 3.90 -15.15
N LEU A 112 -0.29 4.88 -15.65
CA LEU A 112 -1.74 4.98 -15.53
C LEU A 112 -2.36 4.77 -16.91
N VAL A 113 -3.28 3.82 -17.05
CA VAL A 113 -4.05 3.65 -18.28
C VAL A 113 -5.13 4.72 -18.32
N THR A 114 -4.99 5.70 -19.22
CA THR A 114 -5.89 6.86 -19.31
C THR A 114 -6.99 6.70 -20.35
N ALA A 115 -6.82 5.77 -21.30
CA ALA A 115 -7.83 5.42 -22.29
C ALA A 115 -7.67 3.96 -22.76
N GLY A 116 -8.77 3.35 -23.23
CA GLY A 116 -8.76 2.00 -23.80
C GLY A 116 -8.73 0.85 -22.79
N VAL A 117 -9.03 1.11 -21.51
CA VAL A 117 -9.11 0.08 -20.46
C VAL A 117 -10.00 -1.09 -20.92
N GLY A 118 -9.49 -2.32 -20.79
CA GLY A 118 -10.19 -3.53 -21.23
C GLY A 118 -10.08 -3.82 -22.73
N THR A 119 -9.23 -3.10 -23.45
CA THR A 119 -8.92 -3.37 -24.87
C THR A 119 -7.41 -3.52 -25.08
N ALA A 120 -7.00 -4.03 -26.25
CA ALA A 120 -5.58 -4.15 -26.59
C ALA A 120 -4.90 -2.80 -26.88
N ASN A 121 -5.69 -1.79 -27.27
CA ASN A 121 -5.19 -0.46 -27.62
C ASN A 121 -5.36 0.48 -26.42
N GLN A 122 -4.32 0.56 -25.58
CA GLN A 122 -4.34 1.35 -24.35
C GLN A 122 -3.42 2.57 -24.46
N THR A 123 -3.90 3.73 -24.00
CA THR A 123 -3.06 4.90 -23.78
C THR A 123 -2.57 4.90 -22.34
N VAL A 124 -1.25 5.01 -22.16
CA VAL A 124 -0.61 4.92 -20.84
C VAL A 124 0.19 6.18 -20.56
N GLN A 125 -0.12 6.84 -19.45
CA GLN A 125 0.66 7.94 -18.90
C GLN A 125 1.72 7.37 -17.95
N ALA A 126 2.99 7.74 -18.14
CA ALA A 126 4.05 7.38 -17.21
C ALA A 126 3.86 8.06 -15.83
N LEU A 127 4.01 7.29 -14.75
CA LEU A 127 3.96 7.80 -13.38
C LEU A 127 5.36 7.88 -12.76
N GLY A 128 6.24 6.92 -13.05
CA GLY A 128 7.63 6.89 -12.59
C GLY A 128 8.32 5.54 -12.80
N ARG A 129 9.48 5.37 -12.16
CA ARG A 129 10.30 4.15 -12.24
C ARG A 129 10.72 3.65 -10.86
N PHE A 130 10.82 2.33 -10.73
CA PHE A 130 11.53 1.65 -9.66
C PHE A 130 12.89 1.18 -10.19
N ASN A 131 13.96 1.58 -9.51
CA ASN A 131 15.31 1.20 -9.90
C ASN A 131 16.18 1.02 -8.66
N SER A 132 16.82 -0.15 -8.52
CA SER A 132 17.74 -0.42 -7.41
C SER A 132 18.75 -1.53 -7.75
N VAL A 133 19.69 -1.76 -6.84
CA VAL A 133 20.59 -2.90 -6.87
C VAL A 133 19.83 -4.20 -6.61
N GLY A 134 20.34 -5.32 -7.12
CA GLY A 134 19.80 -6.65 -6.85
C GLY A 134 19.87 -7.04 -5.38
N THR A 135 19.05 -8.03 -4.99
CA THR A 135 18.85 -8.39 -3.58
C THR A 135 19.69 -9.56 -3.10
N GLY A 136 20.40 -10.26 -3.99
CA GLY A 136 21.19 -11.42 -3.61
C GLY A 136 20.38 -12.70 -3.43
N GLY A 137 19.18 -12.77 -4.01
CA GLY A 137 18.37 -13.99 -4.01
C GLY A 137 16.93 -13.77 -4.46
N TRP A 138 16.40 -14.72 -5.21
CA TRP A 138 14.98 -14.75 -5.55
C TRP A 138 14.12 -14.83 -4.30
N SER A 139 12.98 -14.11 -4.33
CA SER A 139 12.07 -13.98 -3.19
C SER A 139 12.66 -13.28 -1.96
N ARG A 140 13.91 -12.80 -2.00
CA ARG A 140 14.47 -11.88 -0.99
C ARG A 140 14.13 -10.46 -1.39
N ASN A 141 12.86 -10.08 -1.26
CA ASN A 141 12.39 -8.79 -1.75
C ASN A 141 13.02 -7.61 -0.99
N ASN A 142 13.45 -6.60 -1.74
CA ASN A 142 13.69 -5.25 -1.26
C ASN A 142 12.49 -4.36 -1.58
N ILE A 143 12.29 -3.33 -0.76
CA ILE A 143 11.26 -2.31 -0.99
C ILE A 143 11.89 -1.15 -1.76
N VAL A 144 11.46 -0.97 -3.00
CA VAL A 144 11.98 0.05 -3.93
C VAL A 144 10.96 1.17 -4.07
N ALA A 145 11.37 2.41 -3.83
CA ALA A 145 10.50 3.57 -3.97
C ALA A 145 10.34 4.00 -5.43
N LEU A 146 9.17 4.54 -5.77
CA LEU A 146 8.92 5.15 -7.08
C LEU A 146 9.69 6.47 -7.19
N THR A 147 10.41 6.63 -8.29
CA THR A 147 11.23 7.80 -8.61
C THR A 147 10.80 8.45 -9.91
N ASP A 148 11.18 9.71 -10.10
CA ASP A 148 11.20 10.37 -11.41
C ASP A 148 12.43 9.96 -12.23
N ASP A 149 12.55 10.50 -13.44
CA ASP A 149 13.66 10.20 -14.36
C ASP A 149 15.02 10.70 -13.84
N ALA A 150 15.03 11.63 -12.88
CA ALA A 150 16.24 12.11 -12.22
C ALA A 150 16.63 11.23 -10.99
N GLY A 151 15.81 10.24 -10.65
CA GLY A 151 16.02 9.35 -9.51
C GLY A 151 15.51 9.89 -8.17
N ALA A 152 14.80 11.03 -8.17
CA ALA A 152 14.21 11.58 -6.95
C ALA A 152 12.91 10.84 -6.61
N ILE A 153 12.74 10.45 -5.34
CA ILE A 153 11.52 9.79 -4.87
C ILE A 153 10.34 10.76 -5.02
N LYS A 154 9.24 10.27 -5.60
CA LYS A 154 8.07 11.11 -5.91
C LYS A 154 6.77 10.51 -5.40
N THR A 155 5.77 11.38 -5.27
CA THR A 155 4.38 10.98 -5.05
C THR A 155 3.61 10.95 -6.36
N VAL A 156 2.49 10.23 -6.36
CA VAL A 156 1.48 10.23 -7.43
C VAL A 156 0.14 10.64 -6.85
N GLU A 157 -0.67 11.37 -7.62
CA GLU A 157 -2.02 11.77 -7.20
C GLU A 157 -3.07 10.86 -7.85
N LEU A 158 -3.84 10.14 -7.04
CA LEU A 158 -4.78 9.12 -7.50
C LEU A 158 -6.10 9.25 -6.75
N GLY A 159 -7.22 9.05 -7.45
CA GLY A 159 -8.55 9.04 -6.87
C GLY A 159 -9.58 8.37 -7.76
N GLY A 160 -10.56 7.68 -7.16
CA GLY A 160 -11.58 6.95 -7.88
C GLY A 160 -11.08 5.63 -8.50
N LYS A 161 -11.86 5.07 -9.43
CA LYS A 161 -11.54 3.80 -10.10
C LYS A 161 -10.53 4.06 -11.23
N LEU A 162 -9.33 3.50 -11.09
CA LEU A 162 -8.21 3.68 -12.01
C LEU A 162 -7.57 2.34 -12.35
N THR A 163 -6.95 2.24 -13.53
CA THR A 163 -6.16 1.09 -13.95
C THR A 163 -4.69 1.45 -13.98
N ILE A 164 -3.93 0.84 -13.08
CA ILE A 164 -2.48 1.00 -12.98
C ILE A 164 -1.81 -0.06 -13.84
N ARG A 165 -0.87 0.34 -14.69
CA ARG A 165 -0.01 -0.57 -15.45
C ARG A 165 1.36 -0.65 -14.79
N TRP A 166 1.77 -1.86 -14.43
CA TRP A 166 3.15 -2.12 -14.01
C TRP A 166 3.88 -2.80 -15.17
N ASN A 167 4.90 -2.13 -15.69
CA ASN A 167 5.76 -2.64 -16.76
C ASN A 167 7.02 -3.21 -16.12
N TYR A 168 7.32 -4.46 -16.45
CA TYR A 168 8.42 -5.20 -15.87
C TYR A 168 9.62 -5.13 -16.82
N SER A 169 10.82 -4.94 -16.27
CA SER A 169 12.04 -4.84 -17.09
C SER A 169 13.15 -5.74 -16.56
N SER A 170 13.22 -5.97 -15.25
CA SER A 170 14.16 -6.90 -14.64
C SER A 170 13.73 -7.26 -13.22
N GLY A 171 14.15 -8.45 -12.78
CA GLY A 171 13.85 -9.01 -11.46
C GLY A 171 12.45 -9.57 -11.34
N ASP A 172 12.20 -10.23 -10.21
CA ASP A 172 10.87 -10.64 -9.82
C ASP A 172 10.14 -9.46 -9.19
N VAL A 173 8.85 -9.33 -9.47
CA VAL A 173 7.97 -8.32 -8.87
C VAL A 173 6.88 -9.00 -8.05
N ASP A 174 6.64 -8.54 -6.83
CA ASP A 174 5.69 -9.19 -5.92
C ASP A 174 4.44 -8.33 -5.69
N TRP A 175 4.61 -7.12 -5.14
CA TRP A 175 3.48 -6.25 -4.84
C TRP A 175 3.83 -4.76 -4.87
N LEU A 176 2.78 -3.95 -5.02
CA LEU A 176 2.82 -2.50 -4.88
C LEU A 176 2.13 -2.07 -3.59
N ALA A 177 2.72 -1.09 -2.90
CA ALA A 177 2.09 -0.38 -1.79
C ALA A 177 1.89 1.08 -2.17
N PHE A 178 0.64 1.55 -2.01
CA PHE A 178 0.26 2.95 -2.17
C PHE A 178 -0.01 3.52 -0.79
N VAL A 179 0.97 4.24 -0.25
CA VAL A 179 0.93 4.81 1.09
C VAL A 179 0.48 6.27 0.96
N PRO A 180 -0.68 6.68 1.54
CA PRO A 180 -1.08 8.08 1.51
C PRO A 180 0.06 8.99 1.97
N ALA A 181 0.36 10.01 1.18
CA ALA A 181 1.35 11.03 1.49
C ALA A 181 0.75 12.23 2.25
N GLU A 182 -0.48 12.07 2.77
CA GLU A 182 -1.05 13.02 3.72
C GLU A 182 -0.14 13.11 4.95
N GLU A 183 -0.04 14.32 5.52
CA GLU A 183 0.89 14.67 6.59
C GLU A 183 1.00 13.55 7.63
N ALA A 184 2.22 13.22 8.03
CA ALA A 184 2.60 12.14 8.94
C ALA A 184 1.47 11.81 9.93
N PRO A 185 1.16 10.51 10.20
CA PRO A 185 0.09 10.15 11.12
C PRO A 185 0.18 11.06 12.32
N ALA A 186 -0.85 11.91 12.53
CA ALA A 186 -0.79 12.95 13.55
C ALA A 186 -0.27 12.29 14.81
N ALA A 187 0.93 12.69 15.23
CA ALA A 187 1.57 12.07 16.39
C ALA A 187 0.52 12.04 17.49
N PRO A 188 0.39 10.93 18.24
CA PRO A 188 -0.58 10.83 19.31
C PRO A 188 -0.66 12.14 20.08
N GLY A 189 -1.78 12.86 19.95
CA GLY A 189 -1.97 14.10 20.68
C GLY A 189 -1.72 13.83 22.15
N ALA A 190 -0.70 14.46 22.72
CA ALA A 190 -0.41 14.30 24.13
C ALA A 190 -1.51 14.97 24.93
N ALA A 191 -1.96 14.34 26.01
CA ALA A 191 -2.94 14.97 26.90
C ALA A 191 -2.33 16.25 27.48
N LYS A 192 -2.99 17.39 27.24
CA LYS A 192 -2.67 18.67 27.84
C LYS A 192 -3.74 19.04 28.85
N ILE A 193 -3.29 19.44 30.03
CA ILE A 193 -4.13 19.97 31.10
C ILE A 193 -3.76 21.42 31.34
N ALA A 194 -4.76 22.29 31.34
CA ALA A 194 -4.61 23.70 31.69
C ALA A 194 -5.70 24.12 32.66
N ARG A 195 -5.44 25.17 33.46
CA ARG A 195 -6.45 25.81 34.31
C ARG A 195 -6.95 27.07 33.62
N SER A 196 -8.27 27.24 33.55
CA SER A 196 -8.95 28.45 33.06
C SER A 196 -9.96 28.91 34.10
N GLY A 197 -9.59 29.90 34.92
CA GLY A 197 -10.39 30.34 36.06
C GLY A 197 -10.71 29.19 37.04
N ASN A 198 -12.01 28.93 37.24
CA ASN A 198 -12.49 27.81 38.06
C ASN A 198 -12.71 26.51 37.27
N ASN A 199 -12.12 26.39 36.08
CA ASN A 199 -12.24 25.23 35.22
C ASN A 199 -10.86 24.60 34.94
N VAL A 200 -10.88 23.30 34.64
CA VAL A 200 -9.80 22.54 34.02
C VAL A 200 -10.15 22.34 32.55
N VAL A 201 -9.20 22.63 31.67
CA VAL A 201 -9.29 22.34 30.24
C VAL A 201 -8.43 21.12 29.94
N ILE A 202 -9.07 20.06 29.44
CA ILE A 202 -8.40 18.85 28.95
C ILE A 202 -8.42 18.91 27.43
N SER A 203 -7.24 18.86 26.83
CA SER A 203 -7.04 18.96 25.38
C SER A 203 -6.00 17.95 24.91
N GLU A 204 -5.81 17.88 23.60
CA GLU A 204 -4.79 17.07 22.95
C GLU A 204 -3.92 17.96 22.06
N ASP A 205 -2.62 17.69 22.01
CA ASP A 205 -1.70 18.41 21.13
C ASP A 205 -0.65 17.46 20.52
N PRO A 206 -0.60 17.30 19.19
CA PRO A 206 -1.53 17.91 18.21
C PRO A 206 -2.96 17.36 18.31
N PRO A 207 -3.98 18.07 17.78
CA PRO A 207 -5.32 17.53 17.61
C PRO A 207 -5.32 16.20 16.81
N ALA A 208 -5.94 15.16 17.37
CA ALA A 208 -5.95 13.78 16.88
C ALA A 208 -7.33 13.08 17.06
N GLY A 209 -8.37 13.80 17.50
CA GLY A 209 -9.75 13.31 17.58
C GLY A 209 -10.09 12.49 18.83
N ALA A 210 -9.33 12.61 19.93
CA ALA A 210 -9.60 11.83 21.12
C ALA A 210 -10.88 12.26 21.86
N THR A 211 -11.50 11.31 22.58
CA THR A 211 -12.58 11.57 23.53
C THR A 211 -12.02 11.71 24.94
N VAL A 212 -12.36 12.80 25.64
CA VAL A 212 -12.04 12.97 27.06
C VAL A 212 -12.95 12.06 27.87
N GLN A 213 -12.36 11.21 28.71
CA GLN A 213 -13.09 10.42 29.70
C GLN A 213 -12.81 10.93 31.11
N SER A 214 -13.76 10.72 32.03
CA SER A 214 -13.60 11.02 33.45
C SER A 214 -13.93 9.82 34.34
N ALA A 215 -13.28 9.75 35.51
CA ALA A 215 -13.50 8.71 36.51
C ALA A 215 -13.32 9.25 37.94
N PRO A 216 -13.97 8.64 38.95
CA PRO A 216 -13.75 8.96 40.36
C PRO A 216 -12.45 8.38 40.92
N SER A 217 -11.85 7.40 40.24
CA SER A 217 -10.54 6.82 40.61
C SER A 217 -9.68 6.59 39.36
N VAL A 218 -8.37 6.46 39.53
CA VAL A 218 -7.44 6.13 38.43
C VAL A 218 -7.76 4.79 37.75
N ASN A 219 -8.43 3.88 38.45
CA ASN A 219 -8.83 2.58 37.92
C ASN A 219 -10.22 2.58 37.28
N GLY A 220 -10.92 3.74 37.24
CA GLY A 220 -12.28 3.86 36.73
C GLY A 220 -13.36 3.83 37.83
N PRO A 221 -14.63 3.57 37.45
CA PRO A 221 -15.11 3.38 36.09
C PRO A 221 -14.95 4.65 35.24
N TRP A 222 -14.53 4.48 33.98
CA TRP A 222 -14.30 5.57 33.04
C TRP A 222 -15.57 5.84 32.21
N THR A 223 -15.94 7.11 32.10
CA THR A 223 -17.13 7.55 31.34
C THR A 223 -16.74 8.63 30.33
N ASP A 224 -17.33 8.59 29.14
CA ASP A 224 -17.09 9.60 28.10
C ASP A 224 -17.69 10.94 28.53
N VAL A 225 -16.89 12.01 28.49
CA VAL A 225 -17.32 13.40 28.69
C VAL A 225 -17.66 14.04 27.34
N GLY A 226 -16.80 13.83 26.33
CA GLY A 226 -16.97 14.38 24.98
C GLY A 226 -15.65 14.48 24.21
N PRO A 227 -15.68 14.89 22.92
CA PRO A 227 -14.46 15.06 22.12
C PRO A 227 -13.56 16.16 22.70
N ALA A 228 -12.25 15.97 22.67
CA ALA A 228 -11.29 17.00 23.11
C ALA A 228 -11.36 18.25 22.18
N PRO A 229 -11.21 19.47 22.71
CA PRO A 229 -11.01 19.82 24.12
C PRO A 229 -12.31 19.84 24.94
N GLN A 230 -12.20 19.54 26.24
CA GLN A 230 -13.29 19.68 27.22
C GLN A 230 -12.91 20.68 28.31
N THR A 231 -13.85 21.56 28.67
CA THR A 231 -13.73 22.51 29.78
C THR A 231 -14.64 22.07 30.92
N ILE A 232 -14.06 21.75 32.07
CA ILE A 232 -14.73 21.07 33.17
C ILE A 232 -14.57 21.89 34.44
N ALA A 233 -15.66 22.18 35.15
CA ALA A 233 -15.62 22.95 36.38
C ALA A 233 -14.86 22.20 37.49
N ILE A 234 -14.03 22.93 38.24
CA ILE A 234 -13.37 22.43 39.44
C ILE A 234 -14.42 22.44 40.55
N THR A 235 -15.04 21.27 40.75
CA THR A 235 -15.94 20.98 41.86
C THR A 235 -15.20 20.21 42.95
N GLY A 236 -15.69 20.24 44.20
CA GLY A 236 -14.97 19.72 45.38
C GLY A 236 -14.69 18.22 45.45
N GLN A 237 -15.06 17.40 44.46
CA GLN A 237 -14.61 16.01 44.36
C GLN A 237 -13.46 15.88 43.36
N GLU A 238 -12.39 15.20 43.77
CA GLU A 238 -11.31 14.82 42.87
C GLU A 238 -11.83 13.95 41.72
N ARG A 239 -11.34 14.21 40.50
CA ARG A 239 -11.65 13.43 39.31
C ARG A 239 -10.38 13.18 38.50
N TYR A 240 -10.33 12.02 37.85
CA TYR A 240 -9.27 11.63 36.95
C TYR A 240 -9.74 11.79 35.50
N PHE A 241 -8.85 12.23 34.61
CA PHE A 241 -9.15 12.41 33.18
C PHE A 241 -8.16 11.63 32.31
N ARG A 242 -8.63 11.10 31.18
CA ARG A 242 -7.78 10.50 30.15
C ARG A 242 -8.33 10.77 28.76
N LEU A 243 -7.48 10.58 27.76
CA LEU A 243 -7.87 10.56 26.35
C LEU A 243 -8.12 9.11 25.92
N LYS A 244 -9.30 8.83 25.36
CA LYS A 244 -9.65 7.57 24.71
C LYS A 244 -9.66 7.76 23.19
N ARG A 245 -9.11 6.79 22.48
CA ARG A 245 -9.23 6.65 21.03
C ARG A 245 -10.10 5.45 20.69
#